data_AF-A0A9P9BQ54-F1
#
_entry.id   AF-A0A9P9BQ54-F1
#
_cell.length_a   1.000
_cell.length_b   1.000
_cell.length_c   1.000
_cell.angle_alpha   90.00
_cell.angle_beta   90.00
_cell.angle_gamma   90.00
#
_symmetry.space_group_name_H-M   'P 1'
#
loop_
_entity.id
_entity.type
_entity.pdbx_description
1 polymer ?
#
loop_
_entity_poly.entity_id
_entity_poly.type
_entity_poly.pdbx_seq_one_letter_code
_entity_poly.pdbx_strand_id
1 'polypeptide(L)' 'MKQLSEELNFNDAMGVLHDYRLVEPTNMFQEPQGYSIHGCLHSWTIHILNEKRDGCLNELAVESVASQVPSQEEAEY' A
#
# COMPACT_ATOMS: atom_id res chain seq x y z
N MET A 1 11.31 -18.42 5.04
CA MET A 1 11.55 -17.62 6.28
C MET A 1 11.63 -16.12 6.01
N LYS A 2 12.38 -15.65 5.00
CA LYS A 2 12.51 -14.21 4.70
C LYS A 2 11.16 -13.52 4.39
N GLN A 3 10.35 -14.12 3.51
CA GLN A 3 9.03 -13.59 3.12
C GLN A 3 8.07 -13.44 4.30
N LEU A 4 8.02 -14.41 5.22
CA LEU A 4 7.19 -14.35 6.43
C LEU A 4 7.63 -13.19 7.36
N SER A 5 8.94 -12.95 7.45
CA SER A 5 9.47 -11.84 8.26
C SER A 5 9.16 -10.47 7.64
N GLU A 6 9.18 -10.37 6.31
CA GLU A 6 8.84 -9.13 5.60
C GLU A 6 7.35 -8.81 5.73
N GLU A 7 6.49 -9.83 5.65
CA GLU A 7 5.05 -9.71 5.85
C GLU A 7 4.69 -9.29 7.29
N LEU A 8 5.31 -9.92 8.30
CA LEU A 8 5.11 -9.53 9.69
C LEU A 8 5.54 -8.09 9.96
N ASN A 9 6.72 -7.69 9.45
CA ASN A 9 7.21 -6.31 9.59
C ASN A 9 6.27 -5.31 8.91
N PHE A 10 5.72 -5.65 7.74
CA PHE A 10 4.74 -4.83 7.05
C PHE A 10 3.46 -4.67 7.88
N ASN A 11 2.90 -5.78 8.36
CA ASN A 11 1.67 -5.76 9.17
C ASN A 11 1.85 -4.96 10.47
N ASP A 12 2.99 -5.10 11.14
CA ASP A 12 3.33 -4.32 12.34
C ASP A 12 3.39 -2.82 12.03
N ALA A 13 4.04 -2.43 10.93
CA ALA A 13 4.11 -1.04 10.50
C ALA A 13 2.72 -0.47 10.16
N MET A 14 1.88 -1.24 9.46
CA MET A 14 0.52 -0.83 9.12
C MET A 14 -0.37 -0.72 10.35
N GLY A 15 -0.18 -1.58 11.36
CA GLY A 15 -0.83 -1.47 12.67
C GLY A 15 -0.52 -0.14 13.36
N VAL A 16 0.75 0.25 13.40
CA VAL A 16 1.16 1.55 13.95
C VAL A 16 0.52 2.70 13.17
N LEU A 17 0.54 2.67 11.84
CA LEU A 17 -0.09 3.73 11.03
C LEU A 17 -1.61 3.83 11.27
N HIS A 18 -2.28 2.69 11.45
CA HIS A 18 -3.71 2.64 11.77
C HIS A 18 -4.00 3.23 13.16
N ASP A 19 -3.16 2.93 14.16
CA ASP A 19 -3.32 3.50 15.52
C ASP A 19 -3.25 5.04 15.53
N TYR A 20 -2.49 5.62 14.60
CA TYR A 20 -2.42 7.07 14.37
C TYR A 20 -3.46 7.61 13.37
N ARG A 21 -4.39 6.77 12.90
CA ARG A 21 -5.42 7.12 11.90
C ARG A 21 -4.86 7.62 10.57
N LEU A 22 -3.69 7.10 10.19
CA LEU A 22 -3.06 7.44 8.91
C LEU A 22 -3.54 6.53 7.78
N VAL A 23 -3.94 5.30 8.12
CA VAL A 23 -4.46 4.30 7.19
C VAL A 23 -5.65 3.57 7.83
N GLU A 24 -6.57 3.09 7.00
CA GLU A 24 -7.75 2.34 7.42
C GLU A 24 -7.80 1.01 6.68
N PRO A 25 -7.97 -0.14 7.35
CA PRO A 25 -8.05 -1.43 6.68
C PRO A 25 -9.30 -1.47 5.78
N THR A 26 -9.17 -2.10 4.61
CA THR A 26 -10.26 -2.17 3.62
C THR A 26 -11.42 -3.06 4.09
N ASN A 27 -11.15 -3.98 5.02
CA ASN A 27 -12.12 -4.84 5.69
C ASN A 27 -11.82 -4.86 7.21
N MET A 28 -12.80 -4.45 8.01
CA MET A 28 -12.66 -4.33 9.47
C MET A 28 -12.88 -5.65 10.23
N PHE A 29 -13.43 -6.67 9.56
CA PHE A 29 -13.95 -7.89 10.19
C PHE A 29 -13.19 -9.17 9.83
N GLN A 30 -12.16 -9.06 8.99
CA GLN A 30 -11.31 -10.16 8.53
C GLN A 30 -9.86 -9.67 8.45
N GLU A 31 -8.91 -10.55 8.14
CA GLU A 31 -7.54 -10.14 7.84
C GLU A 31 -7.56 -9.03 6.77
N PRO A 32 -6.91 -7.88 7.03
CA PRO A 32 -6.86 -6.75 6.10
C PRO A 32 -6.41 -7.21 4.72
N GLN A 33 -7.30 -7.23 3.73
CA GLN A 33 -6.93 -7.53 2.35
C GLN A 33 -6.15 -6.36 1.72
N GLY A 34 -6.19 -5.21 2.39
CA GLY A 34 -5.47 -4.01 2.02
C GLY A 34 -5.75 -2.89 3.02
N TYR A 35 -5.12 -1.75 2.77
CA TYR A 35 -5.30 -0.54 3.54
C TYR A 35 -5.59 0.63 2.60
N SER A 36 -6.42 1.55 3.06
CA SER A 36 -6.76 2.78 2.39
C SER A 36 -6.14 3.97 3.13
N ILE A 37 -5.78 5.02 2.39
CA ILE A 37 -5.30 6.28 2.95
C ILE A 37 -6.23 7.40 2.50
N HIS A 38 -6.61 8.29 3.42
CA HIS A 38 -7.47 9.43 3.08
C HIS A 38 -6.74 10.38 2.11
N GLY A 39 -7.44 10.94 1.13
CA GLY A 39 -6.83 11.75 0.06
C GLY A 39 -5.99 12.94 0.55
N CYS A 40 -6.40 13.57 1.67
CA CYS A 40 -5.61 14.65 2.30
C CYS A 40 -4.29 14.14 2.89
N LEU A 41 -4.30 12.97 3.53
CA LEU A 41 -3.10 12.35 4.09
C LEU A 41 -2.18 11.86 2.97
N HIS A 42 -2.74 11.27 1.92
CA HIS A 42 -1.99 10.89 0.72
C HIS A 42 -1.25 12.09 0.13
N SER A 43 -1.96 13.21 -0.06
CA SER A 43 -1.39 14.44 -0.58
C SER A 43 -0.30 14.99 0.36
N TRP A 44 -0.53 14.98 1.68
CA TRP A 44 0.47 15.39 2.66
C TRP A 44 1.72 14.50 2.64
N THR A 45 1.57 13.17 2.61
CA THR A 45 2.69 12.23 2.59
C THR A 45 3.57 12.43 1.36
N ILE A 46 2.97 12.62 0.18
CA ILE A 46 3.73 12.82 -1.07
C ILE A 46 4.50 14.15 -1.08
N HIS A 47 3.91 15.22 -0.55
CA HIS A 47 4.48 16.57 -0.70
C HIS A 47 5.29 17.04 0.51
N ILE A 48 5.03 16.51 1.70
CA ILE A 48 5.65 16.95 2.95
C ILE A 48 6.56 15.88 3.54
N LEU A 49 6.06 14.64 3.67
CA LEU A 49 6.83 13.56 4.30
C LEU A 49 7.89 12.99 3.34
N ASN A 50 7.55 12.86 2.06
CA ASN A 50 8.39 12.26 1.02
C ASN A 50 8.95 13.32 0.07
N GLU A 51 9.46 14.44 0.62
CA GLU A 51 10.04 15.55 -0.14
C GLU A 51 11.15 15.07 -1.10
N LYS A 52 11.93 14.07 -0.67
CA LYS A 52 12.86 13.34 -1.52
C LYS A 52 12.23 12.04 -1.97
N ARG A 53 11.69 12.05 -3.18
CA ARG A 53 11.17 10.85 -3.83
C ARG A 53 12.30 9.85 -4.09
N ASP A 54 12.14 8.63 -3.59
CA ASP A 54 12.94 7.48 -3.98
C ASP A 54 12.43 6.95 -5.34
N GLY A 55 13.29 7.00 -6.36
CA GLY A 55 12.94 6.55 -7.70
C GLY A 55 12.58 5.07 -7.77
N CYS A 56 13.30 4.23 -7.03
CA CYS A 56 13.06 2.79 -7.01
C CYS A 56 11.72 2.46 -6.35
N LEU A 57 11.36 3.15 -5.27
CA LEU A 57 10.07 2.95 -4.61
C LEU A 57 8.90 3.43 -5.48
N ASN A 58 9.08 4.51 -6.25
CA ASN A 58 8.06 4.97 -7.19
C ASN A 58 7.85 3.97 -8.33
N GLU A 59 8.94 3.45 -8.90
CA GLU A 59 8.89 2.43 -9.96
C GLU A 59 8.19 1.16 -9.44
N LEU A 60 8.60 0.67 -8.27
CA LEU A 60 7.99 -0.50 -7.63
C LEU A 60 6.49 -0.30 -7.38
N ALA A 61 6.07 0.89 -6.93
CA ALA A 61 4.65 1.20 -6.72
C ALA A 61 3.86 1.14 -8.03
N VAL A 62 4.41 1.67 -9.13
CA VAL A 62 3.78 1.62 -10.45
C VAL A 62 3.69 0.18 -10.97
N GLU A 63 4.77 -0.59 -10.89
CA GLU A 63 4.80 -1.99 -11.28
C GLU A 63 3.79 -2.83 -10.49
N SER A 64 3.69 -2.59 -9.18
CA SER A 64 2.75 -3.29 -8.30
C SER A 64 1.29 -3.02 -8.67
N VAL A 65 0.95 -1.79 -9.07
CA VAL A 65 -0.39 -1.47 -9.56
C VAL A 65 -0.63 -2.11 -10.93
N ALA A 66 0.34 -2.00 -11.84
CA ALA A 66 0.24 -2.57 -13.18
C ALA A 66 0.06 -4.09 -13.16
N SER A 67 0.71 -4.81 -12.24
CA SER A 67 0.58 -6.27 -12.12
C SER A 67 -0.81 -6.74 -11.66
N GLN A 68 -1.61 -5.85 -11.08
CA GLN A 68 -2.98 -6.15 -10.64
C GLN A 68 -4.03 -5.84 -11.71
N VAL A 69 -3.64 -5.19 -12.81
CA VAL A 69 -4.53 -4.92 -13.95
C VAL A 69 -4.55 -6.18 -14.83
N PRO A 70 -5.72 -6.82 -15.05
CA PRO A 70 -5.82 -7.97 -15.94
C PRO A 70 -5.29 -7.62 -17.33
N SER A 71 -4.55 -8.56 -17.93
CA SER A 71 -4.08 -8.35 -19.30
C SER A 71 -5.28 -8.32 -20.26
N GLN A 72 -5.16 -7.57 -21.36
CA GLN A 72 -6.25 -7.42 -22.33
C GLN A 72 -6.68 -8.76 -22.97
N GLU A 73 -5.85 -9.81 -22.86
CA GLU A 73 -6.15 -11.18 -23.29
C GLU A 73 -7.10 -11.92 -22.33
N GLU A 74 -7.26 -11.46 -21.09
CA GLU A 74 -8.18 -12.05 -20.08
C GLU A 74 -9.51 -11.29 -19.97
N ALA A 75 -9.66 -10.18 -20.70
CA ALA A 75 -10.85 -9.32 -20.68
C ALA A 75 -11.96 -9.77 -21.65
N GLU A 76 -11.98 -11.04 -22.04
CA GLU A 76 -13.07 -11.64 -22.84
C GLU A 76 -14.03 -12.43 -21.94
N TYR A 77 -15.05 -11.75 -21.38
CA TYR A 77 -16.32 -12.37 -20.98
C TYR A 77 -17.48 -11.38 -21.08
#